data_AF-Q8GQE6-F1
#
_entry.id   AF-Q8GQE6-F1
#
_cell.length_a   1.000
_cell.length_b   1.000
_cell.length_c   1.000
_cell.angle_alpha   90.00
_cell.angle_beta   90.00
_cell.angle_gamma   90.00
#
_symmetry.space_group_name_H-M   'P 1'
#
loop_
_entity.id
_entity.type
_entity.pdbx_description
1 polymer ?
#
loop_
_entity_poly.entity_id
_entity_poly.type
_entity_poly.pdbx_seq_one_letter_code
_entity_poly.pdbx_strand_id
1 'polypeptide(L)'
;KLSSYFTTVGGASAPLVAGTTVIWWKNAPVEVNEVEANKRIVFHWDGGTGEDGVRYRTKVEMTFDALEDGGTLVIIEESGWREDEAGRRGTYLNCEGWTQMLCCMKAFVEYGINLREGFFLSEMRGEPAEAPDR
;
A
#
# COMPACT_ATOMS: atom_id res chain seq x y z
N LYS A 1 -13.50 4.78 3.11
CA LYS A 1 -12.59 4.30 4.20
C LYS A 1 -11.36 3.72 3.52
N LEU A 2 -10.18 3.66 4.16
CA LEU A 2 -8.97 3.09 3.51
C LEU A 2 -9.20 1.66 3.00
N SER A 3 -10.05 0.90 3.69
CA SER A 3 -10.44 -0.45 3.28
C SER A 3 -11.25 -0.54 1.98
N SER A 4 -11.74 0.59 1.47
CA SER A 4 -12.49 0.65 0.21
C SER A 4 -11.58 0.64 -1.01
N TYR A 5 -10.27 0.86 -0.84
CA TYR A 5 -9.34 0.92 -1.96
C TYR A 5 -7.94 0.37 -1.67
N PHE A 6 -7.63 0.00 -0.41
CA PHE A 6 -6.31 -0.52 -0.09
C PHE A 6 -6.32 -1.67 0.93
N THR A 7 -6.72 -1.43 2.19
CA THR A 7 -6.66 -2.47 3.22
C THR A 7 -7.85 -3.44 3.16
N THR A 8 -7.73 -4.62 3.77
CA THR A 8 -8.80 -5.64 3.82
C THR A 8 -9.03 -6.10 5.26
N VAL A 9 -8.62 -7.32 5.64
CA VAL A 9 -8.87 -7.93 6.96
C VAL A 9 -8.34 -7.02 8.07
N GLY A 10 -9.21 -6.50 8.93
CA GLY A 10 -8.80 -5.64 10.05
C GLY A 10 -8.42 -4.21 9.68
N GLY A 11 -8.44 -3.84 8.39
CA GLY A 11 -8.23 -2.47 7.93
C GLY A 11 -6.89 -1.88 8.34
N ALA A 12 -6.92 -0.63 8.82
CA ALA A 12 -5.80 0.04 9.47
C ALA A 12 -6.15 0.35 10.92
N SER A 13 -5.21 0.13 11.85
CA SER A 13 -5.43 0.32 13.29
C SER A 13 -5.65 1.77 13.72
N ALA A 14 -5.13 2.73 12.94
CA ALA A 14 -5.20 4.16 13.21
C ALA A 14 -4.97 4.97 11.91
N PRO A 15 -5.31 6.27 11.88
CA PRO A 15 -4.84 7.18 10.84
C PRO A 15 -3.32 7.27 10.80
N LEU A 16 -2.76 7.64 9.64
CA LEU A 16 -1.32 7.90 9.51
C LEU A 16 -0.97 9.21 10.24
N VAL A 17 -0.12 9.12 11.25
CA VAL A 17 0.42 10.25 12.00
C VAL A 17 1.94 10.11 12.06
N ALA A 18 2.67 11.16 11.70
CA ALA A 18 4.13 11.15 11.71
C ALA A 18 4.68 10.73 13.10
N GLY A 19 5.71 9.88 13.09
CA GLY A 19 6.32 9.32 14.30
C GLY A 19 5.57 8.15 14.94
N THR A 20 4.50 7.65 14.32
CA THR A 20 3.72 6.51 14.84
C THR A 20 3.91 5.26 13.99
N THR A 21 3.58 4.10 14.56
CA THR A 21 3.44 2.85 13.83
C THR A 21 1.96 2.50 13.70
N VAL A 22 1.48 2.37 12.47
CA VAL A 22 0.12 1.93 12.14
C VAL A 22 0.17 0.48 11.68
N ILE A 23 -0.78 -0.34 12.14
CA ILE A 23 -0.88 -1.74 11.72
C ILE A 23 -1.91 -1.86 10.60
N TRP A 24 -1.48 -2.34 9.44
CA TRP A 24 -2.36 -2.76 8.36
C TRP A 24 -2.60 -4.26 8.40
N TRP A 25 -3.75 -4.71 7.89
CA TRP A 25 -4.09 -6.13 7.75
C TRP A 25 -3.91 -6.99 9.01
N LYS A 26 -4.08 -6.40 10.21
CA LYS A 26 -3.81 -6.95 11.55
C LYS A 26 -2.34 -7.18 11.92
N ASN A 27 -1.41 -7.34 10.98
CA ASN A 27 -0.04 -7.78 11.29
C ASN A 27 1.06 -7.12 10.45
N ALA A 28 0.74 -6.16 9.58
CA ALA A 28 1.73 -5.44 8.78
C ALA A 28 2.04 -4.07 9.43
N PRO A 29 3.16 -3.94 10.18
CA PRO A 29 3.54 -2.67 10.77
C PRO A 29 4.02 -1.68 9.69
N VAL A 30 3.54 -0.45 9.81
CA VAL A 30 3.90 0.68 8.94
C VAL A 30 4.40 1.81 9.82
N GLU A 31 5.68 2.13 9.69
CA GLU A 31 6.31 3.24 10.40
C GLU A 31 6.13 4.52 9.60
N VAL A 32 5.35 5.46 10.14
CA VAL A 32 5.01 6.71 9.46
C VAL A 32 6.09 7.75 9.76
N ASN A 33 6.84 8.16 8.76
CA ASN A 33 7.92 9.14 8.91
C ASN A 33 7.38 10.57 8.77
N GLU A 34 6.65 10.84 7.69
CA GLU A 34 6.18 12.18 7.36
C GLU A 34 4.72 12.12 6.88
N VAL A 35 3.92 13.09 7.32
CA VAL A 35 2.57 13.33 6.81
C VAL A 35 2.39 14.83 6.68
N GLU A 36 2.42 15.31 5.44
CA GLU A 36 2.02 16.66 5.08
C GLU A 36 0.63 16.60 4.46
N ALA A 37 -0.34 17.18 5.14
CA ALA A 37 -1.74 17.15 4.72
C ALA A 37 -1.89 17.62 3.26
N ASN A 38 -2.52 16.78 2.45
CA ASN A 38 -2.79 16.99 1.02
C ASN A 38 -1.55 17.22 0.14
N LYS A 39 -0.36 16.79 0.59
CA LYS A 39 0.89 17.00 -0.15
C LYS A 39 1.78 15.78 -0.22
N ARG A 40 2.07 15.15 0.92
CA ARG A 40 3.10 14.12 1.00
C ARG A 40 2.86 13.15 2.15
N ILE A 41 3.15 11.88 1.90
CA ILE A 41 3.17 10.83 2.92
C ILE A 41 4.45 10.02 2.70
N VAL A 42 5.22 9.80 3.77
CA VAL A 42 6.42 8.96 3.75
C VAL A 42 6.32 7.93 4.86
N PHE A 43 6.51 6.65 4.54
CA PHE A 43 6.52 5.58 5.52
C PHE A 43 7.48 4.45 5.14
N HIS A 44 7.84 3.63 6.12
CA HIS A 44 8.54 2.37 5.91
C HIS A 44 7.66 1.19 6.30
N TRP A 45 7.80 0.10 5.57
CA TRP A 45 7.13 -1.16 5.83
C TRP A 45 7.96 -2.31 5.27
N ASP A 46 7.64 -3.54 5.65
CA ASP A 46 8.38 -4.73 5.22
C ASP A 46 8.03 -5.16 3.77
N GLY A 47 8.15 -4.25 2.80
CA GLY A 47 7.81 -4.50 1.39
C GLY A 47 8.81 -5.37 0.63
N GLY A 48 10.04 -5.52 1.16
CA GLY A 48 11.13 -6.28 0.54
C GLY A 48 11.34 -7.68 1.14
N THR A 49 11.80 -8.62 0.32
CA THR A 49 12.31 -9.94 0.76
C THR A 49 13.59 -10.23 -0.02
N GLY A 50 14.68 -10.56 0.68
CA GLY A 50 15.96 -10.92 0.07
C GLY A 50 15.98 -12.36 -0.43
N GLU A 51 17.04 -12.73 -1.17
CA GLU A 51 17.27 -14.14 -1.58
C GLU A 51 17.45 -15.09 -0.38
N ASP A 52 17.90 -14.56 0.75
CA ASP A 52 17.95 -15.23 2.05
C ASP A 52 16.56 -15.51 2.67
N GLY A 53 15.49 -15.07 2.01
CA GLY A 53 14.11 -15.16 2.52
C GLY A 53 13.81 -14.17 3.65
N VAL A 54 14.74 -13.28 4.00
CA VAL A 54 14.58 -12.34 5.09
C VAL A 54 13.84 -11.10 4.58
N ARG A 55 12.73 -10.76 5.24
CA ARG A 55 12.02 -9.50 4.96
C ARG A 55 12.83 -8.31 5.43
N TYR A 56 12.78 -7.23 4.66
CA TYR A 56 13.42 -5.97 5.00
C TYR A 56 12.53 -4.79 4.63
N ARG A 57 12.84 -3.65 5.21
CA ARG A 57 12.05 -2.44 5.03
C ARG A 57 12.37 -1.74 3.72
N THR A 58 11.33 -1.36 3.02
CA THR A 58 11.36 -0.40 1.91
C THR A 58 10.76 0.91 2.37
N LYS A 59 11.13 2.00 1.71
CA LYS A 59 10.59 3.34 1.93
C LYS A 59 9.60 3.65 0.83
N VAL A 60 8.36 3.96 1.19
CA VAL A 60 7.33 4.44 0.27
C VAL A 60 7.15 5.93 0.47
N GLU A 61 7.15 6.66 -0.64
CA GLU A 61 6.87 8.08 -0.72
C GLU A 61 5.70 8.31 -1.66
N MET A 62 4.66 9.00 -1.18
CA MET A 62 3.50 9.37 -1.95
C MET A 62 3.40 10.89 -2.01
N THR A 63 3.31 11.46 -3.20
CA THR A 63 3.09 12.90 -3.41
C THR A 63 1.77 13.17 -4.11
N PHE A 64 1.21 14.34 -3.82
CA PHE A 64 -0.08 14.78 -4.32
C PHE A 64 0.05 16.20 -4.87
N ASP A 65 -0.09 16.35 -6.18
CA ASP A 65 -0.02 17.65 -6.86
C ASP A 65 -1.35 17.97 -7.53
N ALA A 66 -1.82 19.20 -7.35
CA ALA A 66 -3.05 19.67 -8.01
C ALA A 66 -2.80 19.87 -9.51
N LEU A 67 -3.77 19.45 -10.33
CA LEU A 67 -3.77 19.67 -11.79
C LEU A 67 -4.69 20.83 -12.18
N GLU A 68 -4.43 21.44 -13.34
CA GLU A 68 -5.18 22.60 -13.84
C GLU A 68 -6.68 22.31 -14.09
N ASP A 69 -7.02 21.06 -14.38
CA ASP A 69 -8.39 20.59 -14.60
C ASP A 69 -9.14 20.26 -13.30
N GLY A 70 -8.54 20.52 -12.15
CA GLY A 70 -9.08 20.17 -10.83
C GLY A 70 -8.77 18.75 -10.38
N GLY A 71 -8.04 17.97 -11.18
CA GLY A 71 -7.54 16.65 -10.80
C GLY A 71 -6.40 16.69 -9.78
N THR A 72 -5.95 15.51 -9.37
CA THR A 72 -4.75 15.34 -8.52
C THR A 72 -3.83 14.32 -9.17
N LEU A 73 -2.58 14.71 -9.44
CA LEU A 73 -1.51 13.78 -9.78
C LEU A 73 -1.03 13.11 -8.49
N VAL A 74 -1.12 11.79 -8.48
CA VAL A 74 -0.59 10.97 -7.38
C VAL A 74 0.61 10.21 -7.90
N ILE A 75 1.77 10.42 -7.27
CA ILE A 75 3.00 9.67 -7.56
C ILE A 75 3.31 8.80 -6.34
N ILE A 76 3.66 7.54 -6.58
CA ILE A 76 4.11 6.61 -5.55
C ILE A 76 5.49 6.10 -5.96
N GLU A 77 6.47 6.35 -5.11
CA GLU A 77 7.83 5.87 -5.27
C GLU A 77 8.18 4.92 -4.12
N GLU A 78 8.73 3.76 -4.44
CA GLU A 78 9.19 2.81 -3.43
C GLU A 78 10.67 2.48 -3.64
N SER A 79 11.47 2.70 -2.60
CA SER A 79 12.92 2.63 -2.62
C SER A 79 13.48 1.77 -1.49
N GLY A 80 14.79 1.50 -1.51
CA GLY A 80 15.47 0.65 -0.53
C GLY A 80 15.51 -0.83 -0.91
N TRP A 81 15.17 -1.17 -2.16
CA TRP A 81 15.28 -2.52 -2.70
C TRP A 81 16.74 -3.00 -2.73
N ARG A 82 16.95 -4.26 -2.34
CA ARG A 82 18.23 -4.96 -2.60
C ARG A 82 18.40 -5.19 -4.10
N GLU A 83 19.63 -5.09 -4.58
CA GLU A 83 19.99 -5.34 -5.98
C GLU A 83 20.21 -6.83 -6.29
N ASP A 84 19.39 -7.69 -5.70
CA ASP A 84 19.36 -9.14 -5.94
C ASP A 84 18.10 -9.55 -6.75
N GLU A 85 17.98 -10.81 -7.16
CA GLU A 85 16.85 -11.24 -8.00
C GLU A 85 15.51 -11.13 -7.24
N ALA A 86 15.52 -11.46 -5.95
CA ALA A 86 14.36 -11.37 -5.08
C ALA A 86 13.88 -9.92 -4.91
N GLY A 87 14.79 -8.97 -4.66
CA GLY A 87 14.51 -7.55 -4.57
C GLY A 87 13.96 -6.98 -5.87
N ARG A 88 14.56 -7.34 -7.01
CA ARG A 88 14.04 -6.97 -8.35
C ARG A 88 12.64 -7.51 -8.60
N ARG A 89 12.35 -8.75 -8.20
CA ARG A 89 10.99 -9.31 -8.30
C ARG A 89 10.01 -8.56 -7.40
N GLY A 90 10.47 -8.19 -6.20
CA GLY A 90 9.72 -7.38 -5.24
C GLY A 90 9.25 -6.05 -5.83
N THR A 91 10.09 -5.37 -6.63
CA THR A 91 9.70 -4.10 -7.27
C THR A 91 8.50 -4.27 -8.21
N TYR A 92 8.46 -5.35 -9.01
CA TYR A 92 7.35 -5.60 -9.92
C TYR A 92 6.05 -5.92 -9.17
N LEU A 93 6.13 -6.78 -8.14
CA LEU A 93 4.97 -7.15 -7.32
C LEU A 93 4.38 -5.94 -6.59
N ASN A 94 5.23 -5.09 -6.02
CA ASN A 94 4.77 -3.90 -5.30
C ASN A 94 4.27 -2.82 -6.26
N CYS A 95 4.91 -2.63 -7.42
CA CYS A 95 4.40 -1.75 -8.47
C CYS A 95 3.00 -2.16 -8.96
N GLU A 96 2.76 -3.46 -9.13
CA GLU A 96 1.42 -4.00 -9.44
C GLU A 96 0.43 -3.70 -8.32
N GLY A 97 0.80 -3.95 -7.06
CA GLY A 97 -0.03 -3.67 -5.89
C GLY A 97 -0.40 -2.19 -5.74
N TRP A 98 0.56 -1.28 -5.91
CA TRP A 98 0.33 0.17 -5.87
C TRP A 98 -0.54 0.64 -7.03
N THR A 99 -0.34 0.08 -8.23
CA THR A 99 -1.21 0.35 -9.39
C THR A 99 -2.65 -0.09 -9.11
N GLN A 100 -2.85 -1.29 -8.55
CA GLN A 100 -4.18 -1.77 -8.16
C GLN A 100 -4.84 -0.83 -7.13
N MET A 101 -4.08 -0.40 -6.12
CA MET A 101 -4.54 0.56 -5.11
C MET A 101 -5.03 1.86 -5.76
N LEU A 102 -4.25 2.44 -6.67
CA LEU A 102 -4.61 3.66 -7.39
C LEU A 102 -5.89 3.49 -8.22
N CYS A 103 -6.03 2.36 -8.93
CA CYS A 103 -7.25 2.06 -9.68
C CYS A 103 -8.49 1.95 -8.77
N CYS A 104 -8.36 1.25 -7.63
CA CYS A 104 -9.45 1.14 -6.66
C CYS A 104 -9.79 2.50 -6.03
N MET A 105 -8.77 3.30 -5.71
CA MET A 105 -8.94 4.62 -5.13
C MET A 105 -9.70 5.54 -6.08
N LYS A 106 -9.29 5.59 -7.36
CA LYS A 106 -9.97 6.36 -8.40
C LYS A 106 -11.45 6.00 -8.49
N ALA A 107 -11.77 4.71 -8.65
CA ALA A 107 -13.16 4.24 -8.74
C ALA A 107 -13.98 4.60 -7.49
N PHE A 108 -13.37 4.51 -6.31
CA PHE A 108 -14.02 4.83 -5.05
C PHE A 108 -14.26 6.33 -4.87
N VAL A 109 -13.25 7.17 -5.07
CA VAL A 109 -13.35 8.61 -4.78
C VAL A 109 -14.14 9.38 -5.84
N GLU A 110 -14.11 8.95 -7.10
CA GLU A 110 -14.82 9.64 -8.19
C GLU A 110 -16.24 9.12 -8.43
N TYR A 111 -16.48 7.81 -8.21
CA TYR A 111 -17.75 7.17 -8.59
C TYR A 111 -18.43 6.42 -7.43
N GLY A 112 -17.81 6.36 -6.25
CA GLY A 112 -18.34 5.58 -5.13
C GLY A 112 -18.31 4.05 -5.35
N ILE A 113 -17.58 3.56 -6.36
CA ILE A 113 -17.50 2.14 -6.70
C ILE A 113 -16.35 1.49 -5.93
N ASN A 114 -16.64 0.44 -5.16
CA ASN A 114 -15.64 -0.34 -4.43
C ASN A 114 -15.16 -1.52 -5.27
N LEU A 115 -14.06 -1.35 -6.02
CA LEU A 115 -13.48 -2.43 -6.84
C LEU A 115 -12.86 -3.58 -6.03
N ARG A 116 -12.66 -3.41 -4.72
CA ARG A 116 -12.15 -4.49 -3.85
C ARG A 116 -13.23 -5.45 -3.40
N GLU A 117 -14.50 -5.06 -3.50
CA GLU A 117 -15.62 -5.93 -3.18
C GLU A 117 -15.63 -7.15 -4.13
N GLY A 118 -15.55 -8.34 -3.56
CA GLY A 118 -15.46 -9.59 -4.31
C GLY A 118 -14.07 -9.94 -4.86
N PHE A 119 -13.08 -9.04 -4.78
CA PHE A 119 -11.72 -9.30 -5.28
C PHE A 119 -10.94 -10.28 -4.36
N PHE A 120 -11.11 -10.13 -3.04
CA PHE A 120 -10.45 -10.95 -2.02
C PHE A 120 -11.48 -11.70 -1.17
N LEU A 121 -12.15 -12.71 -1.75
CA LEU A 121 -13.30 -13.37 -1.11
C LEU A 121 -13.01 -13.97 0.28
N SER A 122 -11.82 -14.56 0.49
CA SER A 122 -11.41 -15.05 1.81
C SER A 122 -11.25 -13.91 2.81
N GLU A 123 -10.60 -12.83 2.38
CA GLU A 123 -10.33 -11.65 3.20
C GLU A 123 -11.60 -10.93 3.62
N MET A 124 -12.61 -10.92 2.75
CA MET A 124 -13.94 -10.40 3.07
C MET A 124 -14.67 -11.26 4.13
N ARG A 125 -14.24 -12.50 4.35
CA ARG A 125 -14.69 -13.36 5.46
C ARG A 125 -13.79 -13.28 6.70
N GLY A 126 -12.75 -12.45 6.67
CA GLY A 126 -11.81 -12.26 7.78
C GLY A 126 -10.58 -13.18 7.76
N GLU A 127 -10.41 -13.95 6.70
CA GLU A 127 -9.30 -14.90 6.49
C GLU A 127 -8.31 -14.31 5.48
N PRO A 128 -7.02 -14.10 5.82
CA PRO A 128 -6.02 -13.63 4.87
C PRO A 128 -6.00 -14.49 3.61
N ALA A 129 -5.85 -13.87 2.42
CA ALA A 129 -5.61 -14.64 1.22
C ALA A 129 -4.16 -15.13 1.23
N GLU A 130 -3.97 -16.44 1.28
CA GLU A 130 -2.66 -17.07 1.16
C GLU A 130 -2.50 -17.63 -0.25
N ALA A 131 -1.36 -17.33 -0.88
CA ALA A 131 -0.99 -18.00 -2.11
C ALA A 131 -0.74 -19.48 -1.77
N PRO A 132 -1.22 -20.44 -2.58
CA PRO A 132 -0.84 -21.82 -2.40
C PRO A 132 0.67 -21.97 -2.56
N ASP A 133 1.27 -22.89 -1.81
CA ASP A 133 2.65 -23.31 -2.01
C ASP A 133 2.82 -23.71 -3.49
N ARG A 134 3.74 -23.04 -4.20
CA ARG A 134 4.10 -23.34 -5.59
C ARG A 134 5.41 -24.10 -5.66
#